data_AF-A0ABC8D3I1-F1
#
_entry.id   AF-A0ABC8D3I1-F1
#
_cell.length_a   1.000
_cell.length_b   1.000
_cell.length_c   1.000
_cell.angle_alpha   90.00
_cell.angle_beta   90.00
_cell.angle_gamma   90.00
#
_symmetry.space_group_name_H-M   'P 1'
#
loop_
_entity.id
_entity.type
_entity.pdbx_description
1 polymer ?
#
loop_
_entity_poly.entity_id
_entity_poly.type
_entity_poly.pdbx_seq_one_letter_code
_entity_poly.pdbx_strand_id
1 'polypeptide(L)'
;MFSAVTADGRLIQLTGSYSKEKAAELRKKRWFCPVCKSELDIKLGREKLPHFAHKKSRLCPGESEPESEYHLEGKRQLFLWLKTQGCSVSLEPYLTSAGQRPDLTAESGEERLAFEFQCANLSADSLKSRTAGLKNAGYRPVWIIGAKRLKRMAAQFFRLSAFHWQFFEVHSFSSLLFYCPDARSFYRLHSITPFYTGYSYAGLTTIPLHKANLKDICHPEGRHSVRLPSWGRAVAGFRSKSGRFLSEDAGLIRRLFYERHQVAFPFLPSEVFIPVSAGFVFASPVFVWQSHLYLRLAELSKKGAPIRLSGMVHDLRQKIRRKEIRMRYGSQDSLIRMAVKQYADFLCLQDFLREIENEVYMPSSQRKLPQTAEELRRRDLLFFLGNENASFRSP
;
A
#
# COMPACT_ATOMS: atom_id res chain seq x y z
N MET A 1 -22.16 14.48 5.86
CA MET A 1 -21.20 15.31 6.58
C MET A 1 -21.77 15.74 7.92
N PHE A 2 -20.96 16.09 8.92
CA PHE A 2 -21.39 16.46 10.27
C PHE A 2 -21.26 17.96 10.59
N SER A 3 -20.56 18.75 9.77
CA SER A 3 -20.43 20.21 9.98
C SER A 3 -21.25 21.06 8.99
N ALA A 4 -21.73 22.22 9.41
CA ALA A 4 -22.38 23.19 8.53
C ALA A 4 -22.24 24.61 9.11
N VAL A 5 -22.41 25.64 8.28
CA VAL A 5 -22.53 27.02 8.75
C VAL A 5 -23.97 27.48 8.69
N THR A 6 -24.39 28.24 9.70
CA THR A 6 -25.70 28.91 9.72
C THR A 6 -25.69 30.15 8.83
N ALA A 7 -26.86 30.77 8.61
CA ALA A 7 -26.99 31.99 7.81
C ALA A 7 -26.18 33.18 8.38
N ASP A 8 -25.99 33.23 9.69
CA ASP A 8 -25.16 34.20 10.41
C ASP A 8 -23.66 33.81 10.47
N GLY A 9 -23.25 32.77 9.73
CA GLY A 9 -21.85 32.39 9.56
C GLY A 9 -21.26 31.54 10.70
N ARG A 10 -22.06 31.11 11.69
CA ARG A 10 -21.58 30.27 12.79
C ARG A 10 -21.42 28.82 12.35
N LEU A 11 -20.26 28.22 12.62
CA LEU A 11 -20.01 26.80 12.38
C LEU A 11 -20.71 25.95 13.46
N ILE A 12 -21.47 24.96 13.02
CA ILE A 12 -22.18 23.99 13.86
C ILE A 12 -21.74 22.59 13.47
N GLN A 13 -21.51 21.75 14.48
CA GLN A 13 -21.18 20.33 14.33
C GLN A 13 -22.28 19.47 14.95
N LEU A 14 -22.66 18.40 14.25
CA LEU A 14 -23.58 17.39 14.76
C LEU A 14 -22.78 16.29 15.47
N THR A 15 -22.72 16.35 16.80
CA THR A 15 -21.86 15.45 17.61
C THR A 15 -22.64 14.48 18.51
N GLY A 16 -23.98 14.46 18.44
CA GLY A 16 -24.78 13.62 19.33
C GLY A 16 -26.23 13.42 18.90
N SER A 17 -27.00 12.83 19.80
CA SER A 17 -28.46 12.65 19.67
C SER A 17 -29.19 13.94 20.02
N TYR A 18 -30.24 14.26 19.27
CA TYR A 18 -31.06 15.46 19.47
C TYR A 18 -32.46 15.07 19.96
N SER A 19 -32.99 15.80 20.94
CA SER A 19 -34.39 15.66 21.35
C SER A 19 -35.32 16.02 20.18
N LYS A 20 -36.60 15.61 20.24
CA LYS A 20 -37.56 15.91 19.17
C LYS A 20 -37.72 17.41 18.97
N GLU A 21 -37.75 18.16 20.07
CA GLU A 21 -37.92 19.61 20.13
C GLU A 21 -36.70 20.29 19.48
N LYS A 22 -35.49 19.89 19.88
CA LYS A 22 -34.26 20.43 19.30
C LYS A 22 -34.13 20.08 17.82
N ALA A 23 -34.52 18.87 17.44
CA ALA A 23 -34.52 18.45 16.06
C ALA A 23 -35.54 19.23 15.21
N ALA A 24 -36.68 19.63 15.78
CA ALA A 24 -37.65 20.49 15.10
C ALA A 24 -37.11 21.91 14.92
N GLU A 25 -36.43 22.48 15.93
CA GLU A 25 -35.76 23.78 15.81
C GLU A 25 -34.68 23.78 14.72
N LEU A 26 -33.82 22.75 14.70
CA LEU A 26 -32.72 22.67 13.74
C LEU A 26 -33.22 22.53 12.29
N ARG A 27 -34.39 21.89 12.07
CA ARG A 27 -35.03 21.79 10.75
C ARG A 27 -35.58 23.12 10.24
N LYS A 28 -35.90 24.07 11.11
CA LYS A 28 -36.38 25.41 10.71
C LYS A 28 -35.24 26.32 10.24
N LYS A 29 -33.98 25.96 10.53
CA LYS A 29 -32.81 26.76 10.14
C LYS A 29 -32.33 26.40 8.74
N ARG A 30 -31.71 27.38 8.09
CA ARG A 30 -30.97 27.19 6.84
C ARG A 30 -29.51 26.86 7.15
N TRP A 31 -28.99 25.88 6.44
CA TRP A 31 -27.65 25.34 6.62
C TRP A 31 -26.87 25.48 5.32
N PHE A 32 -25.60 25.84 5.42
CA PHE A 32 -24.74 26.02 4.27
C PHE A 32 -23.44 25.24 4.44
N CYS A 33 -22.89 24.77 3.33
CA CYS A 33 -21.59 24.12 3.31
C CYS A 33 -20.49 25.13 3.63
N PRO A 34 -19.57 24.86 4.58
CA PRO A 34 -18.47 25.78 4.90
C PRO A 34 -17.52 25.99 3.71
N VAL A 35 -17.46 25.03 2.78
CA VAL A 35 -16.55 25.05 1.62
C VAL A 35 -17.19 25.72 0.41
N CYS A 36 -18.25 25.14 -0.16
CA CYS A 36 -18.86 25.62 -1.40
C CYS A 36 -19.99 26.64 -1.19
N LYS A 37 -20.33 26.95 0.08
CA LYS A 37 -21.41 27.87 0.48
C LYS A 37 -22.81 27.50 -0.02
N SER A 38 -22.99 26.33 -0.63
CA SER A 38 -24.28 25.84 -1.11
C SER A 38 -25.16 25.34 0.04
N GLU A 39 -26.48 25.41 -0.14
CA GLU A 39 -27.45 25.03 0.88
C GLU A 39 -27.50 23.51 1.14
N LEU A 40 -27.64 23.14 2.41
CA LEU A 40 -27.67 21.78 2.92
C LEU A 40 -29.05 21.44 3.50
N ASP A 41 -29.43 20.18 3.36
CA ASP A 41 -30.48 19.53 4.15
C ASP A 41 -29.87 18.98 5.44
N ILE A 42 -30.60 19.13 6.55
CA ILE A 42 -30.30 18.42 7.79
C ILE A 42 -31.14 17.13 7.88
N LYS A 43 -30.47 15.99 8.04
CA LYS A 43 -31.08 14.67 8.18
C LYS A 43 -30.97 14.23 9.64
N LEU A 44 -32.05 14.43 10.40
CA LEU A 44 -32.14 14.09 11.83
C LEU A 44 -33.05 12.85 12.01
N GLY A 45 -32.58 11.70 11.53
CA GLY A 45 -33.26 10.42 11.71
C GLY A 45 -33.20 9.96 13.17
N ARG A 46 -34.15 9.11 13.58
CA ARG A 46 -34.08 8.42 14.89
C ARG A 46 -33.11 7.23 14.88
N GLU A 47 -33.03 6.55 13.73
CA GLU A 47 -32.18 5.37 13.53
C GLU A 47 -30.84 5.71 12.88
N LYS A 48 -30.83 6.67 11.95
CA LYS A 48 -29.64 7.09 11.20
C LYS A 48 -28.96 8.25 11.90
N LEU A 49 -27.63 8.27 11.84
CA LEU A 49 -26.81 9.34 12.39
C LEU A 49 -27.24 10.72 11.87
N PRO A 50 -27.46 11.71 12.76
CA PRO A 50 -27.64 13.10 12.37
C PRO A 50 -26.52 13.59 11.45
N HIS A 51 -26.87 14.02 10.24
CA HIS A 51 -25.89 14.53 9.27
C HIS A 51 -26.50 15.61 8.38
N PHE A 52 -25.64 16.41 7.74
CA PHE A 52 -26.01 17.30 6.65
C PHE A 52 -25.75 16.64 5.30
N ALA A 53 -26.55 16.99 4.29
CA ALA A 53 -26.46 16.55 2.91
C ALA A 53 -26.72 17.72 1.95
N HIS A 54 -26.02 17.80 0.82
CA HIS A 54 -26.26 18.85 -0.17
C HIS A 54 -27.66 18.72 -0.82
N LYS A 55 -28.43 19.82 -0.90
CA LYS A 55 -29.79 19.83 -1.51
C LYS A 55 -29.81 19.49 -3.00
N LYS A 56 -28.74 19.87 -3.72
CA LYS A 56 -28.49 19.55 -5.13
C LYS A 56 -27.11 18.92 -5.21
N SER A 57 -26.93 17.90 -6.04
CA SER A 57 -25.61 17.35 -6.36
C SER A 57 -24.81 18.42 -7.11
N ARG A 58 -24.13 19.29 -6.37
CA ARG A 58 -23.12 20.21 -6.89
C ARG A 58 -21.77 19.62 -6.55
N LEU A 59 -20.82 19.74 -7.47
CA LEU A 59 -19.42 19.44 -7.22
C LEU A 59 -18.92 20.37 -6.11
N CYS A 60 -18.84 19.86 -4.88
CA CYS A 60 -18.27 20.57 -3.76
C CYS A 60 -16.76 20.27 -3.72
N PRO A 61 -15.87 21.27 -3.82
CA PRO A 61 -14.42 21.04 -3.73
C PRO A 61 -13.97 20.39 -2.41
N GLY A 62 -14.79 20.54 -1.36
CA GLY A 62 -14.56 19.96 -0.03
C GLY A 62 -15.12 18.55 0.16
N GLU A 63 -15.84 17.99 -0.82
CA GLU A 63 -16.29 16.59 -0.80
C GLU A 63 -15.44 15.80 -1.81
N SER A 64 -14.54 14.96 -1.29
CA SER A 64 -13.77 14.02 -2.11
C SER A 64 -14.57 12.77 -2.46
N GLU A 65 -15.59 12.44 -1.67
CA GLU A 65 -16.47 11.29 -1.90
C GLU A 65 -17.90 11.51 -1.41
N PRO A 66 -18.89 10.82 -1.98
CA PRO A 66 -20.25 10.81 -1.45
C PRO A 66 -20.29 10.22 -0.04
N GLU A 67 -21.02 10.90 0.85
CA GLU A 67 -21.22 10.47 2.23
C GLU A 67 -22.14 9.25 2.30
N SER A 68 -21.55 8.06 2.43
CA SER A 68 -22.29 6.82 2.68
C SER A 68 -22.49 6.57 4.17
N GLU A 69 -23.48 5.75 4.55
CA GLU A 69 -23.66 5.34 5.95
C GLU A 69 -22.41 4.70 6.54
N TYR A 70 -21.69 3.90 5.74
CA TYR A 70 -20.42 3.31 6.12
C TYR A 70 -19.35 4.37 6.43
N HIS A 71 -19.26 5.41 5.60
CA HIS A 71 -18.32 6.51 5.81
C HIS A 71 -18.67 7.32 7.07
N LEU A 72 -19.94 7.71 7.22
CA LEU A 72 -20.42 8.47 8.38
C LEU A 72 -20.23 7.71 9.71
N GLU A 73 -20.55 6.41 9.72
CA GLU A 73 -20.35 5.56 10.91
C GLU A 73 -18.87 5.46 11.26
N GLY A 74 -18.00 5.26 10.27
CA GLY A 74 -16.56 5.21 10.50
C GLY A 74 -16.02 6.50 11.10
N LYS A 75 -16.40 7.66 10.56
CA LYS A 75 -16.00 8.96 11.11
C LYS A 75 -16.46 9.15 12.55
N ARG A 76 -17.72 8.81 12.85
CA ARG A 76 -18.23 8.89 14.23
C ARG A 76 -17.45 7.99 15.17
N GLN A 77 -17.22 6.72 14.79
CA GLN A 77 -16.49 5.79 15.64
C GLN A 77 -15.05 6.24 15.89
N LEU A 78 -14.37 6.75 14.85
CA LEU A 78 -13.02 7.32 14.97
C LEU A 78 -13.00 8.58 15.84
N PHE A 79 -13.98 9.48 15.71
CA PHE A 79 -14.14 10.64 16.58
C PHE A 79 -14.23 10.24 18.05
N LEU A 80 -15.13 9.31 18.37
CA LEU A 80 -15.33 8.82 19.74
C LEU A 80 -14.08 8.11 20.25
N TRP A 81 -13.47 7.26 19.44
CA TRP A 81 -12.21 6.59 19.79
C TRP A 81 -11.12 7.60 20.12
N LEU A 82 -10.86 8.60 19.27
CA LEU A 82 -9.85 9.63 19.54
C LEU A 82 -10.13 10.41 20.84
N LYS A 83 -11.39 10.67 21.19
CA LYS A 83 -11.75 11.25 22.49
C LYS A 83 -11.35 10.33 23.65
N THR A 84 -11.57 9.02 23.53
CA THR A 84 -11.12 8.04 24.55
C THR A 84 -9.59 7.95 24.65
N GLN A 85 -8.86 8.37 23.63
CA GLN A 85 -7.38 8.45 23.65
C GLN A 85 -6.87 9.73 24.35
N GLY A 86 -7.77 10.58 24.88
CA GLY A 86 -7.39 11.84 25.55
C GLY A 86 -7.11 13.00 24.59
N CYS A 87 -7.42 12.86 23.30
CA CYS A 87 -7.16 13.91 22.32
C CYS A 87 -8.19 15.05 22.37
N SER A 88 -7.75 16.26 22.03
CA SER A 88 -8.66 17.32 21.60
C SER A 88 -9.05 17.08 20.14
N VAL A 89 -10.28 16.61 19.91
CA VAL A 89 -10.76 16.19 18.58
C VAL A 89 -11.80 17.14 18.03
N SER A 90 -11.66 17.51 16.75
CA SER A 90 -12.65 18.25 15.97
C SER A 90 -13.13 17.43 14.77
N LEU A 91 -14.44 17.45 14.52
CA LEU A 91 -15.08 16.72 13.41
C LEU A 91 -15.32 17.63 12.22
N GLU A 92 -14.74 17.28 11.07
CA GLU A 92 -14.80 18.06 9.82
C GLU A 92 -14.48 19.56 9.99
N PRO A 93 -13.39 19.94 10.67
CA PRO A 93 -13.01 21.34 10.80
C PRO A 93 -12.61 21.91 9.44
N TYR A 94 -13.00 23.15 9.16
CA TYR A 94 -12.49 23.86 7.99
C TYR A 94 -11.15 24.50 8.34
N LEU A 95 -10.08 23.98 7.76
CA LEU A 95 -8.72 24.50 7.93
C LEU A 95 -8.47 25.59 6.88
N THR A 96 -8.77 26.84 7.25
CA THR A 96 -8.67 28.00 6.34
C THR A 96 -7.29 28.14 5.71
N SER A 97 -6.21 27.88 6.47
CA SER A 97 -4.83 27.93 5.97
C SER A 97 -4.52 26.90 4.88
N ALA A 98 -5.24 25.78 4.85
CA ALA A 98 -5.10 24.74 3.84
C ALA A 98 -6.20 24.80 2.77
N GLY A 99 -7.28 25.56 2.98
CA GLY A 99 -8.50 25.49 2.17
C GLY A 99 -9.14 24.09 2.18
N GLN A 100 -8.91 23.32 3.24
CA GLN A 100 -9.25 21.89 3.31
C GLN A 100 -10.13 21.57 4.51
N ARG A 101 -10.83 20.45 4.42
CA ARG A 101 -11.69 19.91 5.47
C ARG A 101 -11.36 18.42 5.65
N PRO A 102 -10.36 18.07 6.48
CA PRO A 102 -10.13 16.68 6.83
C PRO A 102 -11.35 16.14 7.58
N ASP A 103 -11.54 14.83 7.59
CA ASP A 103 -12.66 14.21 8.30
C ASP A 103 -12.59 14.46 9.81
N LEU A 104 -11.38 14.39 10.38
CA LEU A 104 -11.13 14.67 11.80
C LEU A 104 -9.78 15.37 11.96
N THR A 105 -9.67 16.25 12.95
CA THR A 105 -8.37 16.61 13.53
C THR A 105 -8.30 16.16 14.97
N ALA A 106 -7.11 15.81 15.43
CA ALA A 106 -6.84 15.45 16.81
C ALA A 106 -5.52 16.05 17.27
N GLU A 107 -5.50 16.62 18.46
CA GLU A 107 -4.29 17.13 19.10
C GLU A 107 -3.98 16.25 20.32
N SER A 108 -2.74 15.76 20.38
CA SER A 108 -2.22 14.88 21.43
C SER A 108 -0.84 15.36 21.86
N GLY A 109 -0.79 16.19 22.91
CA GLY A 109 0.42 16.92 23.27
C GLY A 109 0.80 17.92 22.16
N GLU A 110 2.04 17.87 21.68
CA GLU A 110 2.51 18.72 20.58
C GLU A 110 2.11 18.19 19.19
N GLU A 111 1.65 16.94 19.10
CA GLU A 111 1.32 16.34 17.80
C GLU A 111 -0.09 16.75 17.35
N ARG A 112 -0.16 17.34 16.15
CA ARG A 112 -1.40 17.71 15.48
C ARG A 112 -1.66 16.77 14.32
N LEU A 113 -2.73 16.00 14.40
CA LEU A 113 -3.10 14.97 13.43
C LEU A 113 -4.31 15.38 12.61
N ALA A 114 -4.30 15.05 11.33
CA ALA A 114 -5.46 15.16 10.46
C ALA A 114 -5.79 13.77 9.89
N PHE A 115 -6.93 13.20 10.26
CA PHE A 115 -7.37 11.90 9.79
C PHE A 115 -8.29 12.05 8.58
N GLU A 116 -8.09 11.18 7.59
CA GLU A 116 -8.88 11.10 6.37
C GLU A 116 -9.35 9.65 6.19
N PHE A 117 -10.67 9.41 6.21
CA PHE A 117 -11.25 8.07 6.10
C PHE A 117 -11.79 7.80 4.70
N GLN A 118 -10.91 7.44 3.76
CA GLN A 118 -11.26 7.30 2.36
C GLN A 118 -11.96 5.96 2.04
N CYS A 119 -13.24 5.98 1.65
CA CYS A 119 -14.01 4.79 1.25
C CYS A 119 -14.22 4.64 -0.28
N ALA A 120 -14.06 5.72 -1.05
CA ALA A 120 -14.22 5.80 -2.49
C ALA A 120 -12.87 5.98 -3.21
N ASN A 121 -12.92 6.09 -4.55
CA ASN A 121 -11.73 6.35 -5.34
C ASN A 121 -11.30 7.81 -5.14
N LEU A 122 -10.02 8.01 -4.89
CA LEU A 122 -9.37 9.31 -4.82
C LEU A 122 -8.27 9.34 -5.88
N SER A 123 -8.19 10.38 -6.70
CA SER A 123 -7.10 10.52 -7.67
C SER A 123 -5.77 10.76 -6.96
N ALA A 124 -4.67 10.35 -7.61
CA ALA A 124 -3.33 10.54 -7.06
C ALA A 124 -3.00 12.03 -6.84
N ASP A 125 -3.46 12.91 -7.73
CA ASP A 125 -3.22 14.36 -7.60
C ASP A 125 -4.02 14.97 -6.45
N SER A 126 -5.27 14.52 -6.25
CA SER A 126 -6.07 14.94 -5.10
C SER A 126 -5.44 14.47 -3.79
N LEU A 127 -4.97 13.23 -3.72
CA LEU A 127 -4.26 12.71 -2.54
C LEU A 127 -3.02 13.56 -2.22
N LYS A 128 -2.19 13.85 -3.23
CA LYS A 128 -0.98 14.67 -3.08
C LYS A 128 -1.31 16.07 -2.59
N SER A 129 -2.27 16.74 -3.24
CA SER A 129 -2.70 18.11 -2.88
C SER A 129 -3.26 18.17 -1.46
N ARG A 130 -4.10 17.20 -1.06
CA ARG A 130 -4.64 17.08 0.30
C ARG A 130 -3.55 16.86 1.33
N THR A 131 -2.69 15.86 1.09
CA THR A 131 -1.58 15.55 1.98
C THR A 131 -0.64 16.76 2.17
N ALA A 132 -0.31 17.46 1.08
CA ALA A 132 0.54 18.66 1.14
C ALA A 132 -0.13 19.82 1.87
N GLY A 133 -1.42 20.10 1.61
CA GLY A 133 -2.16 21.16 2.28
C GLY A 133 -2.24 20.96 3.80
N LEU A 134 -2.53 19.73 4.24
CA LEU A 134 -2.55 19.38 5.66
C LEU A 134 -1.16 19.55 6.31
N LYS A 135 -0.10 19.06 5.65
CA LYS A 135 1.28 19.23 6.12
C LYS A 135 1.67 20.71 6.24
N ASN A 136 1.34 21.53 5.24
CA ASN A 136 1.60 22.97 5.25
C ASN A 136 0.82 23.71 6.34
N ALA A 137 -0.35 23.20 6.74
CA ALA A 137 -1.11 23.71 7.87
C ALA A 137 -0.62 23.22 9.24
N GLY A 138 0.50 22.49 9.29
CA GLY A 138 1.11 21.99 10.52
C GLY A 138 0.46 20.72 11.07
N TYR A 139 -0.26 19.95 10.24
CA TYR A 139 -0.84 18.66 10.63
C TYR A 139 -0.09 17.51 9.98
N ARG A 140 0.11 16.41 10.73
CA ARG A 140 0.52 15.13 10.15
C ARG A 140 -0.72 14.39 9.62
N PRO A 141 -0.79 14.09 8.31
CA PRO A 141 -1.92 13.35 7.75
C PRO A 141 -1.90 11.87 8.18
N VAL A 142 -3.07 11.32 8.49
CA VAL A 142 -3.28 9.89 8.76
C VAL A 142 -4.39 9.39 7.83
N TRP A 143 -3.98 8.72 6.75
CA TRP A 143 -4.91 8.15 5.78
C TRP A 143 -5.37 6.76 6.22
N ILE A 144 -6.69 6.57 6.27
CA ILE A 144 -7.35 5.31 6.62
C ILE A 144 -8.23 4.90 5.45
N ILE A 145 -8.02 3.70 4.91
CA ILE A 145 -8.80 3.17 3.79
C ILE A 145 -10.02 2.38 4.31
N GLY A 146 -11.19 2.56 3.70
CA GLY A 146 -12.35 1.73 4.00
C GLY A 146 -12.08 0.25 3.75
N ALA A 147 -12.25 -0.61 4.77
CA ALA A 147 -11.95 -2.04 4.70
C ALA A 147 -12.73 -2.82 3.64
N LYS A 148 -13.86 -2.30 3.12
CA LYS A 148 -14.54 -2.87 1.94
C LYS A 148 -13.62 -2.98 0.70
N ARG A 149 -12.54 -2.21 0.66
CA ARG A 149 -11.49 -2.24 -0.37
C ARG A 149 -10.37 -3.24 -0.10
N LEU A 150 -10.28 -3.80 1.11
CA LEU A 150 -9.33 -4.85 1.45
C LEU A 150 -9.81 -6.18 0.84
N LYS A 151 -9.10 -6.66 -0.18
CA LYS A 151 -9.43 -7.93 -0.87
C LYS A 151 -8.33 -8.94 -0.66
N ARG A 152 -8.59 -9.95 0.19
CA ARG A 152 -7.71 -11.09 0.39
C ARG A 152 -7.91 -12.10 -0.75
N MET A 153 -6.82 -12.52 -1.38
CA MET A 153 -6.81 -13.47 -2.50
C MET A 153 -6.32 -14.86 -2.07
N ALA A 154 -5.39 -14.90 -1.11
CA ALA A 154 -4.93 -16.13 -0.46
C ALA A 154 -4.48 -15.79 0.97
N ALA A 155 -4.01 -16.79 1.72
CA ALA A 155 -3.67 -16.65 3.14
C ALA A 155 -2.85 -15.37 3.48
N GLN A 156 -1.81 -15.04 2.72
CA GLN A 156 -1.00 -13.83 2.90
C GLN A 156 -0.94 -12.95 1.64
N PHE A 157 -1.86 -13.15 0.69
CA PHE A 157 -1.88 -12.38 -0.55
C PHE A 157 -3.14 -11.54 -0.67
N PHE A 158 -2.96 -10.30 -1.13
CA PHE A 158 -3.99 -9.29 -1.24
C PHE A 158 -3.96 -8.62 -2.61
N ARG A 159 -5.14 -8.14 -3.04
CA ARG A 159 -5.27 -7.37 -4.27
C ARG A 159 -5.01 -5.89 -4.02
N LEU A 160 -3.82 -5.42 -4.40
CA LEU A 160 -3.41 -4.02 -4.27
C LEU A 160 -3.34 -3.33 -5.64
N SER A 161 -4.37 -2.52 -5.94
CA SER A 161 -4.46 -1.69 -7.14
C SER A 161 -3.66 -0.38 -7.01
N ALA A 162 -3.57 0.40 -8.10
CA ALA A 162 -2.96 1.74 -8.09
C ALA A 162 -3.52 2.66 -6.98
N PHE A 163 -4.82 2.54 -6.69
CA PHE A 163 -5.47 3.22 -5.58
C PHE A 163 -4.87 2.89 -4.21
N HIS A 164 -4.37 1.68 -3.97
CA HIS A 164 -3.73 1.35 -2.69
C HIS A 164 -2.31 1.92 -2.63
N TRP A 165 -1.59 1.81 -3.74
CA TRP A 165 -0.19 2.23 -3.83
C TRP A 165 0.04 3.74 -3.70
N GLN A 166 -0.98 4.57 -3.95
CA GLN A 166 -0.88 6.01 -3.70
C GLN A 166 -0.82 6.37 -2.20
N PHE A 167 -1.39 5.54 -1.31
CA PHE A 167 -1.32 5.73 0.15
C PHE A 167 -0.08 5.08 0.77
N PHE A 168 0.75 4.42 -0.03
CA PHE A 168 1.92 3.71 0.45
C PHE A 168 3.06 4.71 0.66
N GLU A 169 3.28 5.09 1.91
CA GLU A 169 4.42 5.95 2.27
C GLU A 169 5.71 5.13 2.35
N VAL A 170 6.77 5.62 1.72
CA VAL A 170 8.08 4.98 1.72
C VAL A 170 8.88 5.46 2.93
N HIS A 171 8.86 4.68 4.01
CA HIS A 171 9.67 4.87 5.22
C HIS A 171 9.92 3.48 5.84
N SER A 172 10.70 3.39 6.94
CA SER A 172 11.19 2.13 7.53
C SER A 172 10.11 1.09 7.88
N PHE A 173 8.83 1.47 7.90
CA PHE A 173 7.68 0.62 8.28
C PHE A 173 6.47 0.80 7.36
N SER A 174 6.70 0.91 6.04
CA SER A 174 5.64 1.09 5.05
C SER A 174 4.48 0.10 5.25
N SER A 175 3.29 0.65 5.52
CA SER A 175 2.07 -0.10 5.78
C SER A 175 0.86 0.59 5.16
N LEU A 176 -0.22 -0.15 4.96
CA LEU A 176 -1.52 0.42 4.60
C LEU A 176 -2.49 0.19 5.75
N LEU A 177 -3.10 1.27 6.22
CA LEU A 177 -4.06 1.25 7.30
C LEU A 177 -5.48 1.26 6.74
N PHE A 178 -6.31 0.33 7.21
CA PHE A 178 -7.71 0.23 6.86
C PHE A 178 -8.57 0.24 8.12
N TYR A 179 -9.83 0.64 7.97
CA TYR A 179 -10.82 0.58 9.04
C TYR A 179 -12.16 0.02 8.57
N CYS A 180 -12.75 -0.84 9.39
CA CYS A 180 -14.09 -1.38 9.19
C CYS A 180 -15.02 -0.94 10.33
N PRO A 181 -15.99 -0.05 10.07
CA PRO A 181 -16.99 0.36 11.04
C PRO A 181 -17.90 -0.79 11.47
N ASP A 182 -18.23 -1.71 10.56
CA ASP A 182 -19.07 -2.88 10.84
C ASP A 182 -18.39 -3.84 11.82
N ALA A 183 -17.09 -4.11 11.62
CA ALA A 183 -16.28 -4.97 12.48
C ALA A 183 -15.60 -4.22 13.65
N ARG A 184 -15.76 -2.89 13.73
CA ARG A 184 -15.09 -2.00 14.70
C ARG A 184 -13.62 -2.33 14.90
N SER A 185 -12.89 -2.44 13.80
CA SER A 185 -11.49 -2.90 13.81
C SER A 185 -10.67 -2.20 12.74
N PHE A 186 -9.43 -1.87 13.10
CA PHE A 186 -8.40 -1.52 12.15
C PHE A 186 -7.75 -2.78 11.56
N TYR A 187 -7.35 -2.69 10.31
CA TYR A 187 -6.58 -3.70 9.61
C TYR A 187 -5.34 -3.04 9.04
N ARG A 188 -4.16 -3.51 9.45
CA ARG A 188 -2.88 -2.99 8.96
C ARG A 188 -2.22 -4.03 8.07
N LEU A 189 -2.08 -3.71 6.79
CA LEU A 189 -1.19 -4.46 5.91
C LEU A 189 0.23 -3.95 6.07
N HIS A 190 1.16 -4.85 6.38
CA HIS A 190 2.57 -4.56 6.52
C HIS A 190 3.40 -5.58 5.75
N SER A 191 4.71 -5.35 5.66
CA SER A 191 5.62 -6.23 4.92
C SER A 191 5.16 -6.48 3.48
N ILE A 192 4.68 -5.43 2.82
CA ILE A 192 4.02 -5.52 1.52
C ILE A 192 5.09 -5.80 0.45
N THR A 193 5.05 -6.99 -0.14
CA THR A 193 5.99 -7.44 -1.18
C THR A 193 5.22 -7.80 -2.46
N PRO A 194 5.34 -7.03 -3.55
CA PRO A 194 4.61 -7.32 -4.79
C PRO A 194 5.08 -8.61 -5.47
N PHE A 195 4.14 -9.39 -6.00
CA PHE A 195 4.42 -10.59 -6.80
C PHE A 195 4.00 -10.38 -8.27
N TYR A 196 2.72 -10.05 -8.50
CA TYR A 196 2.20 -9.53 -9.78
C TYR A 196 1.56 -8.15 -9.62
N THR A 197 1.23 -7.54 -10.75
CA THR A 197 0.29 -6.41 -10.78
C THR A 197 -1.01 -6.80 -10.10
N GLY A 198 -1.32 -6.13 -8.99
CA GLY A 198 -2.54 -6.40 -8.22
C GLY A 198 -2.51 -7.68 -7.38
N TYR A 199 -1.35 -8.33 -7.19
CA TYR A 199 -1.23 -9.51 -6.33
C TYR A 199 0.06 -9.40 -5.52
N SER A 200 -0.09 -9.05 -4.24
CA SER A 200 1.04 -8.78 -3.34
C SER A 200 0.94 -9.62 -2.09
N TYR A 201 2.09 -10.09 -1.61
CA TYR A 201 2.20 -10.62 -0.26
C TYR A 201 2.08 -9.46 0.73
N ALA A 202 1.41 -9.70 1.87
CA ALA A 202 1.44 -8.82 3.02
C ALA A 202 1.15 -9.60 4.30
N GLY A 203 1.77 -9.17 5.40
CA GLY A 203 1.27 -9.48 6.74
C GLY A 203 0.02 -8.65 7.04
N LEU A 204 -0.87 -9.19 7.87
CA LEU A 204 -2.06 -8.48 8.34
C LEU A 204 -2.11 -8.50 9.86
N THR A 205 -2.13 -7.31 10.46
CA THR A 205 -2.48 -7.11 11.87
C THR A 205 -3.92 -6.63 11.97
N THR A 206 -4.72 -7.28 12.81
CA THR A 206 -6.08 -6.84 13.15
C THR A 206 -6.05 -6.21 14.54
N ILE A 207 -6.54 -4.97 14.66
CA ILE A 207 -6.53 -4.21 15.90
C ILE A 207 -7.98 -3.80 16.20
N PRO A 208 -8.70 -4.51 17.08
CA PRO A 208 -10.04 -4.10 17.50
C PRO A 208 -10.02 -2.68 18.08
N LEU A 209 -11.03 -1.86 17.76
CA LEU A 209 -11.07 -0.43 18.15
C LEU A 209 -10.88 -0.22 19.66
N HIS A 210 -11.45 -1.10 20.48
CA HIS A 210 -11.33 -1.04 21.95
C HIS A 210 -9.93 -1.39 22.49
N LYS A 211 -9.08 -2.03 21.67
CA LYS A 211 -7.67 -2.33 21.99
C LYS A 211 -6.71 -1.38 21.27
N ALA A 212 -7.20 -0.60 20.32
CA ALA A 212 -6.37 0.30 19.54
C ALA A 212 -5.98 1.50 20.40
N ASN A 213 -4.69 1.81 20.45
CA ASN A 213 -4.19 3.06 20.98
C ASN A 213 -3.65 3.97 19.85
N LEU A 214 -3.63 5.28 20.09
CA LEU A 214 -3.22 6.24 19.07
C LEU A 214 -1.80 5.99 18.56
N LYS A 215 -0.87 5.66 19.46
CA LYS A 215 0.55 5.43 19.13
C LYS A 215 0.71 4.26 18.15
N ASP A 216 0.04 3.13 18.36
CA ASP A 216 0.09 1.95 17.49
C ASP A 216 -0.51 2.21 16.11
N ILE A 217 -1.50 3.10 16.03
CA ILE A 217 -2.14 3.50 14.77
C ILE A 217 -1.22 4.43 13.97
N CYS A 218 -0.58 5.38 14.65
CA CYS A 218 0.21 6.45 14.08
C CYS A 218 1.68 6.11 13.82
N HIS A 219 2.27 5.29 14.68
CA HIS A 219 3.69 4.93 14.70
C HIS A 219 3.81 3.42 14.76
N PRO A 220 3.55 2.72 13.65
CA PRO A 220 3.67 1.27 13.63
C PRO A 220 5.13 0.87 13.84
N GLU A 221 5.35 0.00 14.83
CA GLU A 221 6.61 -0.72 15.00
C GLU A 221 6.51 -2.09 14.32
N GLY A 222 7.60 -2.56 13.72
CA GLY A 222 7.62 -3.91 13.17
C GLY A 222 8.81 -4.18 12.27
N ARG A 223 9.07 -5.45 11.97
CA ARG A 223 10.12 -5.84 11.02
C ARG A 223 9.50 -6.35 9.73
N HIS A 224 10.12 -6.05 8.60
CA HIS A 224 9.70 -6.64 7.33
C HIS A 224 10.03 -8.13 7.34
N SER A 225 9.02 -9.00 7.24
CA SER A 225 9.24 -10.44 7.09
C SER A 225 8.28 -11.07 6.10
N VAL A 226 8.84 -11.88 5.20
CA VAL A 226 8.06 -12.71 4.27
C VAL A 226 8.13 -14.15 4.73
N ARG A 227 6.96 -14.78 4.90
CA ARG A 227 6.86 -16.22 5.13
C ARG A 227 7.09 -16.94 3.80
N LEU A 228 8.29 -17.48 3.64
CA LEU A 228 8.72 -18.15 2.41
C LEU A 228 7.75 -19.27 1.96
N PRO A 229 7.13 -20.07 2.87
CA PRO A 229 6.17 -21.09 2.44
C PRO A 229 4.95 -20.55 1.69
N SER A 230 4.39 -19.41 2.14
CA SER A 230 3.27 -18.77 1.44
C SER A 230 3.70 -18.22 0.10
N TRP A 231 4.92 -17.69 0.01
CA TRP A 231 5.49 -17.20 -1.24
C TRP A 231 5.76 -18.34 -2.24
N GLY A 232 6.32 -19.46 -1.79
CA GLY A 232 6.54 -20.66 -2.59
C GLY A 232 5.25 -21.20 -3.21
N ARG A 233 4.12 -21.16 -2.48
CA ARG A 233 2.79 -21.48 -3.06
C ARG A 233 2.38 -20.55 -4.21
N ALA A 234 2.72 -19.27 -4.13
CA ALA A 234 2.45 -18.34 -5.24
C ALA A 234 3.34 -18.64 -6.46
N VAL A 235 4.59 -19.05 -6.25
CA VAL A 235 5.48 -19.55 -7.32
C VAL A 235 4.94 -20.82 -7.94
N ALA A 236 4.50 -21.81 -7.15
CA ALA A 236 3.85 -23.02 -7.66
C ALA A 236 2.59 -22.69 -8.49
N GLY A 237 1.79 -21.72 -8.01
CA GLY A 237 0.64 -21.19 -8.74
C GLY A 237 1.02 -20.52 -10.06
N PHE A 238 2.17 -19.84 -10.16
CA PHE A 238 2.68 -19.32 -11.43
C PHE A 238 2.98 -20.44 -12.43
N ARG A 239 3.72 -21.47 -11.99
CA ARG A 239 4.15 -22.58 -12.85
C ARG A 239 2.99 -23.36 -13.45
N SER A 240 1.85 -23.36 -12.76
CA SER A 240 0.65 -24.10 -13.18
C SER A 240 -0.24 -23.32 -14.17
N LYS A 241 0.04 -22.03 -14.43
CA LYS A 241 -0.80 -21.21 -15.32
C LYS A 241 -0.57 -21.56 -16.78
N SER A 242 -1.66 -21.74 -17.54
CA SER A 242 -1.59 -21.86 -18.99
C SER A 242 -1.15 -20.53 -19.61
N GLY A 243 -0.07 -20.53 -20.40
CA GLY A 243 0.47 -19.33 -21.07
C GLY A 243 -0.37 -18.81 -22.25
N ARG A 244 -1.68 -19.09 -22.30
CA ARG A 244 -2.56 -18.73 -23.43
C ARG A 244 -2.71 -17.20 -23.58
N PHE A 245 -2.70 -16.45 -22.47
CA PHE A 245 -2.76 -15.00 -22.47
C PHE A 245 -1.70 -14.43 -21.55
N LEU A 246 -0.58 -13.97 -22.13
CA LEU A 246 0.50 -13.32 -21.40
C LEU A 246 0.36 -11.80 -21.52
N SER A 247 0.65 -11.09 -20.43
CA SER A 247 0.85 -9.63 -20.51
C SER A 247 2.07 -9.31 -21.37
N GLU A 248 2.20 -8.07 -21.82
CA GLU A 248 3.37 -7.58 -22.56
C GLU A 248 4.69 -7.90 -21.81
N ASP A 249 4.75 -7.55 -20.52
CA ASP A 249 5.88 -7.87 -19.65
C ASP A 249 6.20 -9.38 -19.65
N ALA A 250 5.19 -10.24 -19.52
CA ALA A 250 5.37 -11.69 -19.50
C ALA A 250 5.82 -12.24 -20.87
N GLY A 251 5.30 -11.67 -21.96
CA GLY A 251 5.70 -11.99 -23.32
C GLY A 251 7.16 -11.63 -23.61
N LEU A 252 7.62 -10.47 -23.12
CA LEU A 252 9.02 -10.05 -23.20
C LEU A 252 9.94 -11.05 -22.49
N ILE A 253 9.64 -11.38 -21.23
CA ILE A 253 10.47 -12.33 -20.45
C ILE A 253 10.48 -13.71 -21.09
N ARG A 254 9.32 -14.19 -21.58
CA ARG A 254 9.25 -15.46 -22.31
C ARG A 254 10.22 -15.48 -23.50
N ARG A 255 10.22 -14.44 -24.34
CA ARG A 255 11.13 -14.35 -25.49
C ARG A 255 12.59 -14.36 -25.05
N LEU A 256 12.95 -13.51 -24.08
CA LEU A 256 14.32 -13.39 -23.61
C LEU A 256 14.89 -14.71 -23.06
N PHE A 257 14.10 -15.47 -22.28
CA PHE A 257 14.53 -16.76 -21.75
C PHE A 257 14.56 -17.86 -22.80
N TYR A 258 13.57 -17.91 -23.68
CA TYR A 258 13.52 -18.90 -24.74
C TYR A 258 14.68 -18.70 -25.73
N GLU A 259 14.87 -17.50 -26.24
CA GLU A 259 15.91 -17.18 -27.23
C GLU A 259 17.32 -17.38 -26.69
N ARG A 260 17.59 -16.97 -25.45
CA ARG A 260 18.97 -16.99 -24.89
C ARG A 260 19.34 -18.28 -24.19
N HIS A 261 18.35 -19.01 -23.67
CA HIS A 261 18.59 -20.14 -22.77
C HIS A 261 17.71 -21.37 -23.05
N GLN A 262 16.83 -21.34 -24.07
CA GLN A 262 15.90 -22.43 -24.39
C GLN A 262 15.01 -22.82 -23.20
N VAL A 263 14.68 -21.86 -22.32
CA VAL A 263 13.85 -22.07 -21.13
C VAL A 263 12.41 -21.65 -21.43
N ALA A 264 11.47 -22.59 -21.28
CA ALA A 264 10.04 -22.30 -21.39
C ALA A 264 9.53 -21.44 -20.22
N PHE A 265 8.50 -20.62 -20.44
CA PHE A 265 8.03 -19.63 -19.46
C PHE A 265 7.61 -20.19 -18.09
N PRO A 266 6.93 -21.35 -17.97
CA PRO A 266 6.65 -21.95 -16.65
C PRO A 266 7.91 -22.43 -15.90
N PHE A 267 9.01 -22.58 -16.63
CA PHE A 267 10.29 -23.10 -16.15
C PHE A 267 11.30 -22.01 -15.81
N LEU A 268 10.86 -20.75 -15.67
CA LEU A 268 11.73 -19.67 -15.20
C LEU A 268 12.43 -20.07 -13.88
N PRO A 269 13.72 -19.72 -13.72
CA PRO A 269 14.51 -20.08 -12.53
C PRO A 269 13.89 -19.55 -11.23
N SER A 270 14.08 -20.26 -10.12
CA SER A 270 13.59 -19.82 -8.80
C SER A 270 14.15 -18.46 -8.39
N GLU A 271 15.36 -18.13 -8.89
CA GLU A 271 16.06 -16.86 -8.67
C GLU A 271 15.31 -15.64 -9.18
N VAL A 272 14.39 -15.78 -10.13
CA VAL A 272 13.56 -14.65 -10.61
C VAL A 272 12.27 -14.48 -9.80
N PHE A 273 12.10 -15.21 -8.70
CA PHE A 273 10.94 -15.09 -7.81
C PHE A 273 11.36 -14.78 -6.38
N ILE A 274 12.44 -14.03 -6.17
CA ILE A 274 12.92 -13.70 -4.83
C ILE A 274 11.99 -12.66 -4.17
N PRO A 275 11.53 -12.86 -2.93
CA PRO A 275 10.69 -11.91 -2.21
C PRO A 275 11.48 -10.70 -1.72
N VAL A 276 11.67 -9.70 -2.59
CA VAL A 276 12.39 -8.46 -2.29
C VAL A 276 11.43 -7.38 -1.82
N SER A 277 11.55 -6.94 -0.56
CA SER A 277 10.66 -5.95 0.05
C SER A 277 10.69 -4.62 -0.69
N ALA A 278 11.89 -4.11 -0.99
CA ALA A 278 12.09 -2.89 -1.76
C ALA A 278 11.62 -3.00 -3.22
N GLY A 279 11.21 -4.19 -3.66
CA GLY A 279 10.58 -4.43 -4.95
C GLY A 279 9.24 -3.69 -5.15
N PHE A 280 8.66 -3.11 -4.08
CA PHE A 280 7.49 -2.21 -4.18
C PHE A 280 7.71 -1.04 -5.16
N VAL A 281 8.97 -0.63 -5.38
CA VAL A 281 9.33 0.46 -6.29
C VAL A 281 8.96 0.13 -7.75
N PHE A 282 8.86 -1.15 -8.11
CA PHE A 282 8.49 -1.62 -9.44
C PHE A 282 6.99 -1.87 -9.56
N ALA A 283 6.39 -1.36 -10.64
CA ALA A 283 5.03 -1.70 -11.06
C ALA A 283 4.99 -3.04 -11.82
N SER A 284 6.07 -3.36 -12.53
CA SER A 284 6.26 -4.66 -13.17
C SER A 284 6.30 -5.80 -12.15
N PRO A 285 5.78 -6.99 -12.50
CA PRO A 285 5.90 -8.19 -11.68
C PRO A 285 7.33 -8.52 -11.22
N VAL A 286 7.44 -9.26 -10.11
CA VAL A 286 8.73 -9.63 -9.51
C VAL A 286 9.66 -10.32 -10.50
N PHE A 287 9.11 -11.25 -11.29
CA PHE A 287 9.86 -12.01 -12.27
C PHE A 287 10.37 -11.19 -13.45
N VAL A 288 9.85 -9.98 -13.68
CA VAL A 288 10.25 -9.17 -14.84
C VAL A 288 11.57 -8.47 -14.57
N TRP A 289 11.64 -7.69 -13.49
CA TRP A 289 12.86 -6.95 -13.18
C TRP A 289 13.98 -7.89 -12.71
N GLN A 290 13.65 -8.96 -11.97
CA GLN A 290 14.64 -9.95 -11.54
C GLN A 290 15.17 -10.78 -12.72
N SER A 291 14.35 -11.05 -13.74
CA SER A 291 14.81 -11.70 -14.98
C SER A 291 15.91 -10.91 -15.68
N HIS A 292 15.77 -9.59 -15.78
CA HIS A 292 16.81 -8.75 -16.41
C HIS A 292 18.13 -8.83 -15.65
N LEU A 293 18.09 -8.80 -14.32
CA LEU A 293 19.30 -8.98 -13.49
C LEU A 293 19.86 -10.39 -13.65
N TYR A 294 19.01 -11.42 -13.55
CA TYR A 294 19.42 -12.82 -13.67
C TYR A 294 20.16 -13.11 -14.99
N LEU A 295 19.59 -12.68 -16.12
CA LEU A 295 20.21 -12.89 -17.43
C LEU A 295 21.58 -12.21 -17.52
N ARG A 296 21.70 -10.99 -16.98
CA ARG A 296 22.96 -10.26 -16.94
C ARG A 296 23.99 -10.95 -16.04
N LEU A 297 23.56 -11.42 -14.86
CA LEU A 297 24.40 -12.19 -13.95
C LEU A 297 24.89 -13.48 -14.61
N ALA A 298 24.04 -14.20 -15.33
CA ALA A 298 24.41 -15.42 -16.04
C ALA A 298 25.47 -15.15 -17.13
N GLU A 299 25.37 -14.04 -17.87
CA GLU A 299 26.37 -13.62 -18.85
C GLU A 299 27.74 -13.31 -18.20
N LEU A 300 27.74 -12.55 -17.11
CA LEU A 300 28.96 -12.20 -16.38
C LEU A 300 29.60 -13.42 -15.72
N SER A 301 28.76 -14.35 -15.24
CA SER A 301 29.22 -15.60 -14.63
C SER A 301 29.99 -16.48 -15.59
N LYS A 302 29.54 -16.57 -16.86
CA LYS A 302 30.26 -17.32 -17.91
C LYS A 302 31.66 -16.74 -18.18
N LYS A 303 31.87 -15.46 -17.93
CA LYS A 303 33.15 -14.78 -18.12
C LYS A 303 34.05 -14.81 -16.89
N GLY A 304 33.56 -15.34 -15.76
CA GLY A 304 34.28 -15.28 -14.48
C GLY A 304 34.53 -13.86 -13.98
N ALA A 305 33.72 -12.88 -14.41
CA ALA A 305 33.93 -11.48 -14.10
C ALA A 305 33.30 -11.09 -12.75
N PRO A 306 33.94 -10.20 -11.95
CA PRO A 306 33.33 -9.66 -10.74
C PRO A 306 32.11 -8.80 -11.08
N ILE A 307 31.10 -8.88 -10.23
CA ILE A 307 29.80 -8.20 -10.40
C ILE A 307 29.68 -7.13 -9.31
N ARG A 308 29.68 -5.86 -9.71
CA ARG A 308 29.48 -4.74 -8.78
C ARG A 308 27.99 -4.39 -8.66
N LEU A 309 27.53 -4.06 -7.45
CA LEU A 309 26.15 -3.58 -7.21
C LEU A 309 25.81 -2.37 -8.08
N SER A 310 26.72 -1.41 -8.20
CA SER A 310 26.55 -0.22 -9.04
C SER A 310 26.32 -0.57 -10.52
N GLY A 311 26.99 -1.62 -11.01
CA GLY A 311 26.79 -2.17 -12.36
C GLY A 311 25.38 -2.76 -12.53
N MET A 312 24.92 -3.56 -11.56
CA MET A 312 23.56 -4.12 -11.57
C MET A 312 22.49 -3.02 -11.55
N VAL A 313 22.68 -1.99 -10.72
CA VAL A 313 21.79 -0.82 -10.67
C VAL A 313 21.79 -0.07 -12.01
N HIS A 314 22.97 0.12 -12.62
CA HIS A 314 23.08 0.76 -13.93
C HIS A 314 22.33 -0.03 -15.01
N ASP A 315 22.53 -1.34 -15.07
CA ASP A 315 21.87 -2.21 -16.06
C ASP A 315 20.34 -2.15 -15.90
N LEU A 316 19.83 -2.16 -14.66
CA LEU A 316 18.40 -2.04 -14.39
C LEU A 316 17.84 -0.66 -14.81
N ARG A 317 18.59 0.43 -14.59
CA ARG A 317 18.21 1.77 -15.04
C ARG A 317 18.05 1.84 -16.57
N GLN A 318 18.94 1.19 -17.32
CA GLN A 318 18.81 1.14 -18.78
C GLN A 318 17.52 0.44 -19.20
N LYS A 319 17.13 -0.62 -18.49
CA LYS A 319 15.87 -1.34 -18.73
C LYS A 319 14.64 -0.51 -18.39
N ILE A 320 14.69 0.27 -17.33
CA ILE A 320 13.64 1.24 -16.99
C ILE A 320 13.51 2.32 -18.07
N ARG A 321 14.63 2.89 -18.55
CA ARG A 321 14.64 3.92 -19.62
C ARG A 321 14.05 3.38 -20.93
N ARG A 322 14.32 2.13 -21.25
CA ARG A 322 13.77 1.42 -22.43
C ARG A 322 12.31 0.97 -22.25
N LYS A 323 11.68 1.29 -21.11
CA LYS A 323 10.32 0.87 -20.74
C LYS A 323 10.12 -0.65 -20.65
N GLU A 324 11.20 -1.42 -20.53
CA GLU A 324 11.14 -2.87 -20.28
C GLU A 324 10.75 -3.18 -18.82
N ILE A 325 11.00 -2.22 -17.91
CA ILE A 325 10.60 -2.30 -16.50
C ILE A 325 9.82 -1.03 -16.14
N ARG A 326 8.60 -1.22 -15.63
CA ARG A 326 7.73 -0.12 -15.22
C ARG A 326 7.96 0.21 -13.75
N MET A 327 8.22 1.48 -13.48
CA MET A 327 8.32 2.01 -12.12
C MET A 327 6.93 2.34 -11.57
N ARG A 328 6.74 2.15 -10.27
CA ARG A 328 5.49 2.50 -9.57
C ARG A 328 5.47 3.96 -9.16
N TYR A 329 6.63 4.47 -8.76
CA TYR A 329 6.84 5.85 -8.36
C TYR A 329 7.84 6.51 -9.32
N GLY A 330 8.03 7.82 -9.21
CA GLY A 330 9.13 8.50 -9.91
C GLY A 330 10.47 7.82 -9.61
N SER A 331 11.45 7.95 -10.51
CA SER A 331 12.75 7.29 -10.37
C SER A 331 13.43 7.74 -9.07
N GLN A 332 13.53 6.83 -8.10
CA GLN A 332 14.24 7.04 -6.84
C GLN A 332 15.44 6.10 -6.79
N ASP A 333 16.63 6.66 -7.03
CA ASP A 333 17.86 5.89 -7.18
C ASP A 333 18.23 5.09 -5.92
N SER A 334 17.97 5.65 -4.74
CA SER A 334 18.17 4.97 -3.46
C SER A 334 17.30 3.72 -3.34
N LEU A 335 16.04 3.78 -3.75
CA LEU A 335 15.12 2.64 -3.69
C LEU A 335 15.46 1.55 -4.70
N ILE A 336 15.87 1.94 -5.92
CA ILE A 336 16.32 0.97 -6.92
C ILE A 336 17.56 0.24 -6.40
N ARG A 337 18.54 0.98 -5.87
CA ARG A 337 19.74 0.39 -5.26
C ARG A 337 19.39 -0.55 -4.11
N MET A 338 18.48 -0.16 -3.23
CA MET A 338 18.01 -0.99 -2.12
C MET A 338 17.37 -2.30 -2.62
N ALA A 339 16.53 -2.25 -3.66
CA ALA A 339 15.92 -3.45 -4.25
C ALA A 339 16.95 -4.39 -4.87
N VAL A 340 17.94 -3.84 -5.59
CA VAL A 340 19.03 -4.62 -6.19
C VAL A 340 19.93 -5.23 -5.10
N LYS A 341 20.23 -4.49 -4.03
CA LYS A 341 21.04 -5.00 -2.90
C LYS A 341 20.34 -6.14 -2.19
N GLN A 342 19.05 -5.97 -1.84
CA GLN A 342 18.25 -7.04 -1.22
C GLN A 342 18.15 -8.29 -2.11
N TYR A 343 18.06 -8.11 -3.43
CA TYR A 343 18.10 -9.22 -4.38
C TYR A 343 19.46 -9.96 -4.36
N ALA A 344 20.57 -9.22 -4.44
CA ALA A 344 21.91 -9.79 -4.37
C ALA A 344 22.17 -10.50 -3.04
N ASP A 345 21.74 -9.91 -1.92
CA ASP A 345 21.89 -10.49 -0.58
C ASP A 345 21.14 -11.80 -0.45
N PHE A 346 19.92 -11.89 -1.00
CA PHE A 346 19.20 -13.15 -1.05
C PHE A 346 19.93 -14.20 -1.90
N LEU A 347 20.50 -13.81 -3.05
CA LEU A 347 21.30 -14.72 -3.86
C LEU A 347 22.56 -15.19 -3.11
N CYS A 348 23.18 -14.35 -2.29
CA CYS A 348 24.27 -14.75 -1.40
C CYS A 348 23.82 -15.77 -0.35
N LEU A 349 22.67 -15.55 0.29
CA LEU A 349 22.10 -16.50 1.26
C LEU A 349 21.79 -17.87 0.63
N GLN A 350 21.48 -17.89 -0.66
CA GLN A 350 21.25 -19.12 -1.41
C GLN A 350 22.52 -19.72 -2.00
N ASP A 351 23.70 -19.15 -1.73
CA ASP A 351 25.00 -19.50 -2.32
C ASP A 351 24.96 -19.53 -3.86
N PHE A 352 24.19 -18.60 -4.46
CA PHE A 352 24.24 -18.30 -5.89
C PHE A 352 25.32 -17.27 -6.21
N LEU A 353 25.50 -16.29 -5.31
CA LEU A 353 26.60 -15.33 -5.31
C LEU A 353 27.41 -15.48 -4.03
N ARG A 354 28.65 -14.97 -4.05
CA ARG A 354 29.48 -14.72 -2.87
C ARG A 354 29.94 -13.28 -2.90
N GLU A 355 29.69 -12.54 -1.83
CA GLU A 355 30.23 -11.20 -1.65
C GLU A 355 31.71 -11.32 -1.27
N ILE A 356 32.60 -10.84 -2.13
CA ILE A 356 34.06 -10.93 -1.96
C ILE A 356 34.64 -9.63 -1.37
N GLU A 357 33.99 -8.51 -1.66
CA GLU A 357 34.26 -7.18 -1.11
C GLU A 357 32.90 -6.47 -0.97
N ASN A 358 32.85 -5.38 -0.21
CA ASN A 358 31.63 -4.62 -0.03
C ASN A 358 30.97 -4.26 -1.37
N GLU A 359 29.77 -4.80 -1.61
CA GLU A 359 28.98 -4.65 -2.83
C GLU A 359 29.63 -5.16 -4.12
N VAL A 360 30.59 -6.08 -4.00
CA VAL A 360 31.24 -6.79 -5.11
C VAL A 360 31.05 -8.29 -4.94
N TYR A 361 30.47 -8.92 -5.94
CA TYR A 361 30.04 -10.31 -5.91
C TYR A 361 30.77 -11.14 -6.97
N MET A 362 30.99 -12.41 -6.64
CA MET A 362 31.41 -13.44 -7.56
C MET A 362 30.33 -14.54 -7.66
N PRO A 363 30.12 -15.16 -8.83
CA PRO A 363 29.25 -16.32 -8.94
C PRO A 363 29.80 -17.49 -8.11
N SER A 364 28.93 -18.16 -7.36
CA SER A 364 29.27 -19.47 -6.78
C SER A 364 29.36 -20.52 -7.89
N SER A 365 30.09 -21.62 -7.65
CA SER A 365 30.32 -22.72 -8.60
C SER A 365 29.08 -23.11 -9.42
N GLN A 366 29.27 -23.47 -10.70
CA GLN A 366 28.18 -23.71 -11.66
C GLN A 366 27.13 -24.70 -11.11
N ARG A 367 25.93 -24.18 -10.81
CA ARG A 367 24.78 -25.02 -10.46
C ARG A 367 24.11 -25.51 -11.74
N LYS A 368 23.82 -26.82 -11.79
CA LYS A 368 23.01 -27.39 -12.87
C LYS A 368 21.62 -26.73 -12.86
N LEU A 369 21.19 -26.29 -14.03
CA LEU A 369 19.82 -25.83 -14.25
C LEU A 369 18.88 -27.04 -14.20
N PRO A 370 17.69 -26.92 -13.58
CA PRO A 370 16.68 -27.98 -13.63
C PRO A 370 16.32 -28.31 -15.08
N GLN A 371 16.35 -29.59 -15.43
CA GLN A 371 16.02 -30.10 -16.76
C GLN A 371 14.58 -30.59 -16.82
N THR A 372 13.98 -30.95 -15.68
CA THR A 372 12.60 -31.44 -15.60
C THR A 372 11.72 -30.54 -14.74
N ALA A 373 10.40 -30.64 -14.94
CA ALA A 373 9.43 -29.91 -14.12
C ALA A 373 9.46 -30.34 -12.66
N GLU A 374 9.81 -31.60 -12.41
CA GLU A 374 9.93 -32.16 -11.07
C GLU A 374 11.16 -31.65 -10.34
N GLU A 375 12.32 -31.62 -11.02
CA GLU A 375 13.54 -31.01 -10.49
C GLU A 375 13.34 -29.55 -10.11
N LEU A 376 12.62 -28.80 -10.95
CA LEU A 376 12.33 -27.39 -10.68
C LEU A 376 11.39 -27.21 -9.48
N ARG A 377 10.37 -28.06 -9.34
CA ARG A 377 9.49 -28.06 -8.16
C ARG A 377 10.26 -28.43 -6.90
N ARG A 378 11.16 -29.41 -6.97
CA ARG A 378 12.05 -29.78 -5.85
C ARG A 378 12.99 -28.65 -5.48
N ARG A 379 13.52 -27.92 -6.47
CA ARG A 379 14.33 -26.73 -6.25
C ARG A 379 13.54 -25.64 -5.55
N ASP A 380 12.32 -25.33 -6.01
CA ASP A 380 11.46 -24.34 -5.34
C ASP A 380 11.14 -24.74 -3.89
N LEU A 381 10.94 -26.04 -3.64
CA LEU A 381 10.77 -26.55 -2.29
C LEU A 381 12.01 -26.23 -1.44
N LEU A 382 13.22 -26.51 -1.90
CA LEU A 382 14.42 -26.16 -1.15
C LEU A 382 14.61 -24.63 -0.99
N PHE A 383 14.28 -23.87 -2.04
CA PHE A 383 14.51 -22.42 -2.12
C PHE A 383 13.51 -21.59 -1.30
N PHE A 384 12.25 -22.03 -1.19
CA PHE A 384 11.17 -21.30 -0.51
C PHE A 384 10.51 -22.06 0.66
N LEU A 385 10.67 -23.38 0.76
CA LEU A 385 9.92 -24.22 1.71
C LEU A 385 10.82 -25.03 2.67
N GLY A 386 12.09 -25.28 2.31
CA GLY A 386 13.01 -26.15 3.05
C GLY A 386 13.53 -25.60 4.38
N ASN A 387 12.99 -24.45 4.82
CA ASN A 387 13.40 -23.81 6.05
C ASN A 387 12.12 -23.24 6.71
N GLU A 388 11.35 -24.12 7.37
CA GLU A 388 10.00 -23.81 7.87
C GLU A 388 9.95 -22.68 8.91
N ASN A 389 11.09 -22.37 9.53
CA ASN A 389 11.30 -21.23 10.43
C ASN A 389 12.01 -20.03 9.77
N ALA A 390 12.35 -20.09 8.48
CA ALA A 390 13.02 -18.99 7.80
C ALA A 390 12.03 -17.90 7.39
N SER A 391 12.01 -16.83 8.19
CA SER A 391 11.59 -15.53 7.69
C SER A 391 12.76 -14.90 6.91
N PHE A 392 12.58 -14.54 5.64
CA PHE A 392 13.51 -13.60 5.03
C PHE A 392 13.26 -12.23 5.65
N ARG A 393 14.25 -11.77 6.43
CA ARG A 393 14.26 -10.45 7.04
C ARG A 393 15.07 -9.55 6.14
N SER A 394 14.41 -8.64 5.44
CA SER A 394 15.12 -7.51 4.87
C SER A 394 15.58 -6.60 6.02
N PRO A 395 16.81 -6.07 5.99
CA PRO A 395 17.21 -5.00 6.90
C PRO A 395 16.26 -3.80 6.80
#